data_AF-A0AAN4N4C4-F1
#
_entry.id   AF-A0AAN4N4C4-F1
#
_cell.length_a   1.000
_cell.length_b   1.000
_cell.length_c   1.000
_cell.angle_alpha   90.00
_cell.angle_beta   90.00
_cell.angle_gamma   90.00
#
_symmetry.space_group_name_H-M   'P 1'
#
loop_
_entity.id
_entity.type
_entity.pdbx_description
1 polymer ?
#
loop_
_entity_poly.entity_id
_entity_poly.type
_entity_poly.pdbx_seq_one_letter_code
_entity_poly.pdbx_strand_id
1 'polypeptide(L)'
;MKNLFLIILFLILGLNLSTAVCYILLAIAFVGSLIYLFCTKSKISYRKEIDFIPFSFFLIWIYGIVIGFFNGNKSEYIIANFAGMFCYILYYFLVLFKVSVSSLVKILLVATISTSTIASVYYIFDIIGIDSSFLNNFLGEINQGSSTGQLRAYFTGLTVGFTIWVLSFMYLLIGKSEKNLFLFEGIKSRNYIWLFLLTTFILYFATASKGFMLSGVFYFLVLPVLLYGKKMVSGKMSPSFFLFIVFILLVIGVLVVFDYSNIVTKMFDSEDSSNALRYLQLTYIVDDITILGKGLGAIIPNFSRSDEAEYGFELSYINLIHKFGIFACVLFFNWAYVLFKASLNVYHRKNVFNSSLSLGCMGYLFPSAGNPLLMHPACVILNCIALYLLRKK
;
A
#
# COMPACT_ATOMS: atom_id res chain seq x y z
N MET A 1 7.04 0.74 -26.26
CA MET A 1 6.22 0.00 -25.26
C MET A 1 6.72 0.13 -23.82
N LYS A 2 7.97 -0.25 -23.49
CA LYS A 2 8.49 -0.09 -22.11
C LYS A 2 8.32 1.32 -21.52
N ASN A 3 8.65 2.37 -22.27
CA ASN A 3 8.53 3.75 -21.77
C ASN A 3 7.07 4.15 -21.53
N LEU A 4 6.16 3.80 -22.45
CA LEU A 4 4.73 4.01 -22.27
C LEU A 4 4.20 3.30 -21.02
N PHE A 5 4.63 2.04 -20.80
CA PHE A 5 4.27 1.29 -19.60
C PHE A 5 4.78 1.98 -18.32
N LEU A 6 6.00 2.52 -18.31
CA LEU A 6 6.53 3.27 -17.18
C LEU A 6 5.77 4.59 -16.94
N ILE A 7 5.37 5.29 -18.01
CA ILE A 7 4.51 6.48 -17.90
C ILE A 7 3.18 6.10 -17.26
N ILE A 8 2.53 5.04 -17.72
CA ILE A 8 1.26 4.56 -17.15
C ILE A 8 1.42 4.21 -15.66
N LEU A 9 2.50 3.52 -15.29
CA LEU A 9 2.79 3.24 -13.88
C LEU A 9 2.92 4.53 -13.06
N PHE A 10 3.61 5.55 -13.58
CA PHE A 10 3.68 6.84 -12.91
C PHE A 10 2.31 7.51 -12.79
N LEU A 11 1.50 7.52 -13.84
CA LEU A 11 0.18 8.15 -13.80
C LEU A 11 -0.71 7.51 -12.73
N ILE A 12 -0.70 6.17 -12.60
CA ILE A 12 -1.53 5.47 -11.60
C ILE A 12 -0.99 5.65 -10.17
N LEU A 13 0.33 5.68 -9.98
CA LEU A 13 0.94 5.75 -8.65
C LEU A 13 1.17 7.17 -8.14
N GLY A 14 1.39 8.12 -9.05
CA GLY A 14 1.88 9.46 -8.77
C GLY A 14 0.81 10.54 -8.82
N LEU A 15 -0.33 10.27 -9.45
CA LEU A 15 -1.45 11.18 -9.56
C LEU A 15 -2.64 10.62 -8.78
N ASN A 16 -3.45 11.50 -8.21
CA ASN A 16 -4.69 11.14 -7.51
C ASN A 16 -5.84 11.02 -8.51
N LEU A 17 -5.70 10.08 -9.46
CA LEU A 17 -6.71 9.83 -10.48
C LEU A 17 -7.86 9.00 -9.91
N SER A 18 -9.07 9.20 -10.46
CA SER A 18 -10.19 8.33 -10.13
C SER A 18 -9.91 6.88 -10.52
N THR A 19 -10.52 5.94 -9.79
CA THR A 19 -10.37 4.50 -10.02
C THR A 19 -10.73 4.10 -11.47
N ALA A 20 -11.76 4.74 -12.05
CA ALA A 20 -12.17 4.50 -13.44
C ALA A 20 -11.06 4.86 -14.43
N VAL A 21 -10.42 6.03 -14.26
CA VAL A 21 -9.28 6.45 -15.11
C VAL A 21 -8.10 5.49 -14.94
N CYS A 22 -7.84 5.01 -13.72
CA CYS A 22 -6.83 4.00 -13.48
C CYS A 22 -7.09 2.72 -14.29
N TYR A 23 -8.33 2.23 -14.34
CA TYR A 23 -8.70 1.06 -15.15
C TYR A 23 -8.53 1.29 -16.66
N ILE A 24 -8.85 2.48 -17.17
CA ILE A 24 -8.60 2.83 -18.58
C ILE A 24 -7.11 2.77 -18.90
N LEU A 25 -6.27 3.37 -18.05
CA LEU A 25 -4.81 3.33 -18.20
C LEU A 25 -4.27 1.88 -18.17
N LEU A 26 -4.83 1.05 -17.29
CA LEU A 26 -4.50 -0.37 -17.20
C LEU A 26 -4.89 -1.15 -18.46
N ALA A 27 -6.07 -0.88 -19.02
CA ALA A 27 -6.52 -1.49 -20.27
C ALA A 27 -5.57 -1.12 -21.42
N ILE A 28 -5.15 0.15 -21.51
CA ILE A 28 -4.15 0.61 -22.49
C ILE A 28 -2.82 -0.14 -22.30
N ALA A 29 -2.33 -0.27 -21.06
CA ALA A 29 -1.11 -1.01 -20.77
C ALA A 29 -1.23 -2.50 -21.14
N PHE A 30 -2.39 -3.12 -20.88
CA PHE A 30 -2.68 -4.51 -21.19
C PHE A 30 -2.71 -4.76 -22.70
N VAL A 31 -3.54 -4.03 -23.44
CA VAL A 31 -3.65 -4.15 -24.90
C VAL A 31 -2.31 -3.87 -25.57
N GLY A 32 -1.62 -2.80 -25.16
CA GLY A 32 -0.30 -2.48 -25.70
C GLY A 32 0.74 -3.59 -25.43
N SER A 33 0.69 -4.23 -24.26
CA SER A 33 1.59 -5.33 -23.93
C SER A 33 1.26 -6.61 -24.70
N LEU A 34 -0.02 -6.89 -24.98
CA LEU A 34 -0.43 -7.99 -25.84
C LEU A 34 0.05 -7.78 -27.28
N ILE A 35 -0.14 -6.58 -27.84
CA ILE A 35 0.37 -6.23 -29.17
C ILE A 35 1.89 -6.42 -29.21
N TYR A 36 2.61 -5.93 -28.20
CA TYR A 36 4.06 -6.13 -28.10
C TYR A 36 4.45 -7.61 -28.10
N LEU A 37 3.77 -8.43 -27.31
CA LEU A 37 4.04 -9.86 -27.19
C LEU A 37 3.82 -10.57 -28.53
N PHE A 38 2.73 -10.24 -29.23
CA PHE A 38 2.40 -10.79 -30.55
C PHE A 38 3.43 -10.36 -31.61
N CYS A 39 3.71 -9.07 -31.72
CA CYS A 39 4.61 -8.53 -32.75
C CYS A 39 6.07 -8.97 -32.56
N THR A 40 6.54 -9.09 -31.32
CA THR A 40 7.94 -9.43 -31.04
C THR A 40 8.20 -10.91 -30.81
N LYS A 41 7.14 -11.74 -30.74
CA LYS A 41 7.22 -13.16 -30.33
C LYS A 41 7.97 -13.36 -29.01
N SER A 42 7.94 -12.35 -28.14
CA SER A 42 8.60 -12.38 -26.84
C SER A 42 7.93 -13.41 -25.92
N LYS A 43 8.72 -14.04 -25.05
CA LYS A 43 8.21 -15.00 -24.05
C LYS A 43 8.39 -14.44 -22.64
N ILE A 44 7.37 -14.63 -21.81
CA ILE A 44 7.47 -14.36 -20.36
C ILE A 44 8.27 -15.48 -19.71
N SER A 45 9.37 -15.13 -19.05
CA SER A 45 10.22 -16.12 -18.38
C SER A 45 9.70 -16.40 -16.97
N TYR A 46 9.03 -17.54 -16.78
CA TYR A 46 8.69 -18.07 -15.46
C TYR A 46 9.90 -18.83 -14.93
N ARG A 47 10.58 -18.28 -13.92
CA ARG A 47 11.84 -18.86 -13.43
C ARG A 47 11.92 -18.97 -11.92
N LYS A 48 11.01 -18.35 -11.18
CA LYS A 48 11.03 -18.30 -9.72
C LYS A 48 9.65 -18.55 -9.15
N GLU A 49 9.58 -19.17 -7.98
CA GLU A 49 8.34 -19.40 -7.22
C GLU A 49 7.50 -18.13 -7.06
N ILE A 50 8.16 -16.99 -6.90
CA ILE A 50 7.52 -15.68 -6.75
C ILE A 50 6.70 -15.26 -7.98
N ASP A 51 6.97 -15.85 -9.15
CA ASP A 51 6.23 -15.59 -10.39
C ASP A 51 4.79 -16.17 -10.35
N PHE A 52 4.49 -17.10 -9.44
CA PHE A 52 3.16 -17.71 -9.29
C PHE A 52 2.24 -16.96 -8.32
N ILE A 53 2.79 -16.11 -7.44
CA ILE A 53 1.99 -15.34 -6.48
C ILE A 53 0.96 -14.43 -7.17
N PRO A 54 1.32 -13.59 -8.16
CA PRO A 54 0.33 -12.75 -8.86
C PRO A 54 -0.76 -13.57 -9.55
N PHE A 55 -0.40 -14.71 -10.14
CA PHE A 55 -1.36 -15.61 -10.76
C PHE A 55 -2.37 -16.16 -9.74
N SER A 56 -1.91 -16.53 -8.55
CA SER A 56 -2.82 -17.02 -7.50
C SER A 56 -3.82 -15.95 -7.05
N PHE A 57 -3.45 -14.67 -6.94
CA PHE A 57 -4.41 -13.59 -6.69
C PHE A 57 -5.48 -13.52 -7.79
N PHE A 58 -5.05 -13.61 -9.05
CA PHE A 58 -5.95 -13.59 -10.19
C PHE A 58 -6.90 -14.81 -10.21
N LEU A 59 -6.40 -16.00 -9.88
CA LEU A 59 -7.23 -17.21 -9.78
C LEU A 59 -8.26 -17.12 -8.66
N ILE A 60 -7.89 -16.58 -7.51
CA ILE A 60 -8.84 -16.39 -6.39
C ILE A 60 -9.92 -15.38 -6.76
N TRP A 61 -9.58 -14.35 -7.53
CA TRP A 61 -10.57 -13.42 -8.08
C TRP A 61 -11.57 -14.13 -9.00
N ILE A 62 -11.09 -14.95 -9.94
CA ILE A 62 -11.96 -15.78 -10.82
C ILE A 62 -12.84 -16.70 -9.98
N TYR A 63 -12.28 -17.36 -8.96
CA TYR A 63 -13.05 -18.18 -8.03
C TYR A 63 -14.21 -17.39 -7.41
N GLY A 64 -13.93 -16.19 -6.88
CA GLY A 64 -14.97 -15.33 -6.31
C GLY A 64 -16.04 -14.90 -7.32
N ILE A 65 -15.66 -14.65 -8.59
CA ILE A 65 -16.62 -14.38 -9.67
C ILE A 65 -17.55 -15.58 -9.87
N VAL A 66 -17.00 -16.79 -9.99
CA VAL A 66 -17.76 -18.02 -10.21
C VAL A 66 -18.74 -18.28 -9.06
N ILE A 67 -18.26 -18.19 -7.81
CA ILE A 67 -19.13 -18.34 -6.64
C ILE A 67 -20.19 -17.24 -6.59
N GLY A 68 -19.85 -16.01 -6.99
CA GLY A 68 -20.79 -14.90 -7.03
C GLY A 68 -21.95 -15.16 -7.98
N PHE A 69 -21.67 -15.63 -9.20
CA PHE A 69 -22.71 -16.02 -10.16
C PHE A 69 -23.50 -17.25 -9.68
N PHE A 70 -22.83 -18.25 -9.12
CA PHE A 70 -23.48 -19.45 -8.59
C PHE A 70 -24.49 -19.14 -7.49
N ASN A 71 -24.17 -18.18 -6.61
CA ASN A 71 -25.05 -17.74 -5.53
C ASN A 71 -26.10 -16.70 -5.96
N GLY A 72 -26.14 -16.30 -7.23
CA GLY A 72 -27.11 -15.33 -7.74
C GLY A 72 -26.87 -13.89 -7.30
N ASN A 73 -25.62 -13.52 -6.98
CA ASN A 73 -25.28 -12.14 -6.64
C ASN A 73 -25.50 -11.20 -7.86
N LYS A 74 -25.74 -9.91 -7.60
CA LYS A 74 -25.94 -8.91 -8.67
C LYS A 74 -24.69 -8.82 -9.56
N SER A 75 -24.85 -9.01 -10.87
CA SER A 75 -23.75 -9.05 -11.84
C SER A 75 -22.84 -7.81 -11.82
N GLU A 76 -23.43 -6.63 -11.66
CA GLU A 76 -22.67 -5.36 -11.55
C GLU A 76 -21.71 -5.38 -10.36
N TYR A 77 -22.17 -5.93 -9.23
CA TYR A 77 -21.38 -6.01 -8.00
C TYR A 77 -20.32 -7.10 -8.09
N ILE A 78 -20.60 -8.22 -8.77
CA ILE A 78 -19.62 -9.30 -8.99
C ILE A 78 -18.38 -8.75 -9.68
N ILE A 79 -18.56 -7.96 -10.75
CA ILE A 79 -17.45 -7.44 -11.55
C ILE A 79 -16.73 -6.29 -10.84
N ALA A 80 -17.47 -5.40 -10.17
CA ALA A 80 -16.88 -4.24 -9.50
C ALA A 80 -16.11 -4.62 -8.22
N ASN A 81 -16.56 -5.63 -7.49
CA ASN A 81 -15.98 -5.98 -6.20
C ASN A 81 -14.57 -6.59 -6.36
N PHE A 82 -13.59 -5.98 -5.68
CA PHE A 82 -12.17 -6.37 -5.75
C PHE A 82 -11.58 -6.44 -7.17
N ALA A 83 -12.14 -5.68 -8.13
CA ALA A 83 -11.69 -5.65 -9.53
C ALA A 83 -10.20 -5.35 -9.71
N GLY A 84 -9.56 -4.65 -8.77
CA GLY A 84 -8.13 -4.38 -8.83
C GLY A 84 -7.27 -5.65 -8.74
N MET A 85 -7.79 -6.81 -8.34
CA MET A 85 -7.06 -8.09 -8.45
C MET A 85 -6.68 -8.42 -9.91
N PHE A 86 -7.42 -7.92 -10.91
CA PHE A 86 -7.01 -8.01 -12.31
C PHE A 86 -5.63 -7.36 -12.57
N CYS A 87 -5.27 -6.33 -11.80
CA CYS A 87 -4.00 -5.61 -11.95
C CYS A 87 -2.78 -6.47 -11.63
N TYR A 88 -2.93 -7.63 -10.98
CA TYR A 88 -1.81 -8.56 -10.77
C TYR A 88 -1.19 -9.06 -12.07
N ILE A 89 -1.90 -8.99 -13.19
CA ILE A 89 -1.34 -9.27 -14.52
C ILE A 89 -0.19 -8.32 -14.87
N LEU A 90 -0.18 -7.08 -14.35
CA LEU A 90 0.89 -6.12 -14.61
C LEU A 90 2.26 -6.59 -14.14
N TYR A 91 2.31 -7.47 -13.14
CA TYR A 91 3.56 -8.13 -12.74
C TYR A 91 4.26 -8.77 -13.94
N TYR A 92 3.51 -9.45 -14.80
CA TYR A 92 4.07 -10.13 -15.96
C TYR A 92 4.59 -9.14 -17.01
N PHE A 93 4.06 -7.92 -17.07
CA PHE A 93 4.59 -6.86 -17.92
C PHE A 93 5.90 -6.28 -17.39
N LEU A 94 6.05 -6.16 -16.06
CA LEU A 94 7.36 -5.83 -15.44
C LEU A 94 8.43 -6.86 -15.81
N VAL A 95 8.06 -8.15 -15.84
CA VAL A 95 8.92 -9.25 -16.26
C VAL A 95 9.21 -9.20 -17.76
N LEU A 96 8.17 -9.07 -18.59
CA LEU A 96 8.25 -9.04 -20.06
C LEU A 96 9.17 -7.91 -20.53
N PHE A 97 8.96 -6.69 -20.05
CA PHE A 97 9.75 -5.51 -20.45
C PHE A 97 11.11 -5.44 -19.76
N LYS A 98 11.46 -6.41 -18.90
CA LYS A 98 12.71 -6.47 -18.13
C LYS A 98 13.04 -5.11 -17.52
N VAL A 99 12.07 -4.51 -16.82
CA VAL A 99 12.25 -3.20 -16.19
C VAL A 99 13.44 -3.22 -15.23
N SER A 100 14.30 -2.20 -15.28
CA SER A 100 15.43 -2.10 -14.37
C SER A 100 14.97 -1.56 -13.02
N VAL A 101 15.65 -1.98 -11.94
CA VAL A 101 15.39 -1.45 -10.59
C VAL A 101 15.51 0.08 -10.58
N SER A 102 16.52 0.62 -11.29
CA SER A 102 16.73 2.07 -11.39
C SER A 102 15.53 2.82 -11.98
N SER A 103 14.93 2.31 -13.07
CA SER A 103 13.73 2.92 -13.63
C SER A 103 12.55 2.86 -12.65
N LEU A 104 12.35 1.75 -11.94
CA LEU A 104 11.26 1.63 -10.96
C LEU A 104 11.44 2.59 -9.77
N VAL A 105 12.64 2.69 -9.23
CA VAL A 105 12.93 3.61 -8.12
C VAL A 105 12.68 5.06 -8.53
N LYS A 106 13.09 5.45 -9.76
CA LYS A 106 12.79 6.79 -10.28
C LYS A 106 11.29 7.05 -10.35
N ILE A 107 10.51 6.08 -10.83
CA ILE A 107 9.03 6.20 -10.88
C ILE A 107 8.44 6.32 -9.47
N LEU A 108 8.85 5.47 -8.52
CA LEU A 108 8.38 5.53 -7.14
C LEU A 108 8.75 6.85 -6.45
N LEU A 109 9.96 7.35 -6.69
CA LEU A 109 10.42 8.63 -6.15
C LEU A 109 9.58 9.79 -6.69
N VAL A 110 9.42 9.87 -8.02
CA VAL A 110 8.63 10.94 -8.66
C VAL A 110 7.16 10.83 -8.27
N ALA A 111 6.60 9.62 -8.18
CA ALA A 111 5.25 9.39 -7.69
C ALA A 111 5.08 9.83 -6.23
N THR A 112 6.05 9.52 -5.36
CA THR A 112 6.05 9.97 -3.97
C THR A 112 6.10 11.49 -3.86
N ILE A 113 6.97 12.14 -4.63
CA ILE A 113 7.06 13.61 -4.64
C ILE A 113 5.75 14.21 -5.15
N SER A 114 5.21 13.69 -6.25
CA SER A 114 3.95 14.16 -6.84
C SER A 114 2.77 14.05 -5.87
N THR A 115 2.55 12.87 -5.28
CA THR A 115 1.48 12.65 -4.29
C THR A 115 1.68 13.47 -3.02
N SER A 116 2.92 13.64 -2.56
CA SER A 116 3.26 14.52 -1.44
C SER A 116 2.91 15.97 -1.74
N THR A 117 3.24 16.46 -2.94
CA THR A 117 2.90 17.82 -3.38
C THR A 117 1.39 18.01 -3.42
N ILE A 118 0.64 17.07 -4.00
CA ILE A 118 -0.83 17.14 -4.04
C ILE A 118 -1.40 17.24 -2.62
N ALA A 119 -0.99 16.35 -1.71
CA ALA A 119 -1.44 16.41 -0.31
C ALA A 119 -1.02 17.70 0.40
N SER A 120 0.20 18.19 0.17
CA SER A 120 0.63 19.48 0.73
C SER A 120 -0.22 20.64 0.25
N VAL A 121 -0.56 20.70 -1.03
CA VAL A 121 -1.41 21.77 -1.59
C VAL A 121 -2.78 21.76 -0.90
N TYR A 122 -3.44 20.59 -0.84
CA TYR A 122 -4.73 20.49 -0.15
C TYR A 122 -4.64 20.84 1.34
N TYR A 123 -3.63 20.33 2.03
CA TYR A 123 -3.44 20.58 3.46
C TYR A 123 -3.18 22.06 3.76
N ILE A 124 -2.41 22.76 2.92
CA ILE A 124 -2.16 24.20 3.06
C ILE A 124 -3.42 25.02 2.78
N PHE A 125 -4.19 24.65 1.76
CA PHE A 125 -5.45 25.35 1.45
C PHE A 125 -6.44 25.24 2.62
N ASP A 126 -6.56 24.05 3.19
CA ASP A 126 -7.41 23.79 4.37
C ASP A 126 -6.96 24.63 5.58
N ILE A 127 -5.64 24.70 5.86
CA ILE A 127 -5.08 25.55 6.93
C ILE A 127 -5.42 27.04 6.74
N ILE A 128 -5.35 27.53 5.50
CA ILE A 128 -5.57 28.96 5.19
C ILE A 128 -7.07 29.26 5.04
N GLY A 129 -7.95 28.24 5.04
CA GLY A 129 -9.39 28.40 4.86
C GLY A 129 -9.80 28.74 3.42
N ILE A 130 -8.99 28.35 2.43
CA ILE A 130 -9.31 28.55 1.00
C ILE A 130 -10.08 27.33 0.50
N ASP A 131 -11.25 27.54 -0.09
CA ASP A 131 -12.00 26.46 -0.73
C ASP A 131 -11.18 25.81 -1.86
N SER A 132 -10.88 24.53 -1.68
CA SER A 132 -10.11 23.71 -2.61
C SER A 132 -10.99 22.91 -3.58
N SER A 133 -12.31 23.13 -3.61
CA SER A 133 -13.24 22.40 -4.47
C SER A 133 -12.83 22.41 -5.95
N PHE A 134 -12.35 23.55 -6.46
CA PHE A 134 -11.88 23.69 -7.83
C PHE A 134 -10.68 22.78 -8.14
N LEU A 135 -9.84 22.47 -7.15
CA LEU A 135 -8.68 21.60 -7.32
C LEU A 135 -9.09 20.16 -7.60
N ASN A 136 -10.26 19.71 -7.14
CA ASN A 136 -10.73 18.33 -7.34
C ASN A 136 -10.83 17.97 -8.83
N ASN A 137 -11.13 18.94 -9.70
CA ASN A 137 -11.17 18.75 -11.15
C ASN A 137 -9.79 18.51 -11.77
N PHE A 138 -8.71 18.96 -11.12
CA PHE A 138 -7.35 18.88 -11.65
C PHE A 138 -6.49 17.84 -10.92
N LEU A 139 -6.64 17.76 -9.62
CA LEU A 139 -5.83 16.96 -8.70
C LEU A 139 -6.60 15.79 -8.09
N GLY A 140 -7.87 15.60 -8.45
CA GLY A 140 -8.73 14.54 -7.96
C GLY A 140 -9.25 14.78 -6.54
N GLU A 141 -10.31 14.07 -6.18
CA GLU A 141 -10.96 14.22 -4.89
C GLU A 141 -10.10 13.68 -3.74
N ILE A 142 -10.22 14.33 -2.58
CA ILE A 142 -9.58 13.92 -1.33
C ILE A 142 -10.61 13.84 -0.22
N ASN A 143 -10.39 12.95 0.75
CA ASN A 143 -11.22 12.94 1.96
C ASN A 143 -10.67 13.97 2.96
N GLN A 144 -11.50 14.96 3.26
CA GLN A 144 -11.27 15.96 4.30
C GLN A 144 -12.01 15.57 5.59
N GLY A 145 -11.45 15.95 6.73
CA GLY A 145 -11.99 15.62 8.06
C GLY A 145 -11.54 14.28 8.65
N SER A 146 -11.29 14.29 9.96
CA SER A 146 -10.93 13.11 10.75
C SER A 146 -11.86 12.95 11.95
N SER A 147 -12.23 11.72 12.31
CA SER A 147 -13.01 11.43 13.54
C SER A 147 -12.28 11.85 14.81
N THR A 148 -10.96 12.04 14.72
CA THR A 148 -10.08 12.46 15.81
C THR A 148 -9.84 13.97 15.86
N GLY A 149 -10.45 14.76 14.97
CA GLY A 149 -10.45 16.23 15.01
C GLY A 149 -9.31 16.94 14.27
N GLN A 150 -8.35 16.20 13.69
CA GLN A 150 -7.24 16.79 12.94
C GLN A 150 -7.64 17.15 11.49
N LEU A 151 -7.00 18.18 10.95
CA LEU A 151 -7.02 18.50 9.52
C LEU A 151 -6.48 17.32 8.70
N ARG A 152 -7.06 17.10 7.52
CA ARG A 152 -6.82 15.88 6.76
C ARG A 152 -6.79 16.13 5.26
N ALA A 153 -5.69 15.69 4.63
CA ALA A 153 -5.56 15.51 3.19
C ALA A 153 -5.25 14.03 2.90
N TYR A 154 -6.27 13.27 2.52
CA TYR A 154 -6.15 11.82 2.34
C TYR A 154 -6.67 11.34 0.99
N PHE A 155 -5.87 10.49 0.34
CA PHE A 155 -6.27 9.69 -0.81
C PHE A 155 -5.37 8.44 -0.93
N THR A 156 -5.85 7.41 -1.63
CA THR A 156 -5.21 6.09 -1.70
C THR A 156 -3.78 6.13 -2.26
N GLY A 157 -3.54 7.03 -3.21
CA GLY A 157 -2.23 7.21 -3.86
C GLY A 157 -1.10 7.52 -2.87
N LEU A 158 -1.39 8.11 -1.71
CA LEU A 158 -0.40 8.40 -0.66
C LEU A 158 0.35 7.16 -0.16
N THR A 159 -0.22 5.98 -0.32
CA THR A 159 0.43 4.71 0.03
C THR A 159 1.75 4.48 -0.71
N VAL A 160 1.97 5.10 -1.89
CA VAL A 160 3.27 5.07 -2.59
C VAL A 160 4.39 5.66 -1.72
N GLY A 161 4.07 6.63 -0.85
CA GLY A 161 5.03 7.29 0.03
C GLY A 161 5.71 6.34 1.01
N PHE A 162 5.07 5.22 1.39
CA PHE A 162 5.69 4.21 2.25
C PHE A 162 6.97 3.61 1.63
N THR A 163 7.07 3.56 0.30
CA THR A 163 8.25 3.04 -0.40
C THR A 163 9.50 3.84 -0.06
N ILE A 164 9.44 5.16 -0.26
CA ILE A 164 10.54 6.07 0.00
C ILE A 164 10.71 6.32 1.50
N TRP A 165 9.63 6.30 2.27
CA TRP A 165 9.69 6.43 3.73
C TRP A 165 10.48 5.27 4.36
N VAL A 166 10.14 4.01 4.07
CA VAL A 166 10.87 2.83 4.60
C VAL A 166 12.33 2.86 4.15
N LEU A 167 12.58 3.14 2.87
CA LEU A 167 13.95 3.22 2.34
C LEU A 167 14.77 4.28 3.06
N SER A 168 14.21 5.48 3.25
CA SER A 168 14.89 6.60 3.89
C SER A 168 15.10 6.35 5.37
N PHE A 169 14.09 5.81 6.05
CA PHE A 169 14.18 5.46 7.45
C PHE A 169 15.26 4.38 7.70
N MET A 170 15.31 3.33 6.88
CA MET A 170 16.37 2.33 6.96
C MET A 170 17.76 2.89 6.67
N TYR A 171 17.89 3.83 5.72
CA TYR A 171 19.16 4.53 5.46
C TYR A 171 19.63 5.36 6.65
N LEU A 172 18.71 6.02 7.35
CA LEU A 172 19.03 6.80 8.55
C LEU A 172 19.39 5.91 9.73
N LEU A 173 18.72 4.76 9.85
CA LEU A 173 19.03 3.79 10.88
C LEU A 173 20.34 3.09 10.63
N ILE A 174 20.71 2.71 9.41
CA ILE A 174 21.86 1.83 9.20
C ILE A 174 23.21 2.48 9.56
N GLY A 175 24.15 1.66 10.06
CA GLY A 175 25.48 2.11 10.46
C GLY A 175 26.27 2.73 9.29
N LYS A 176 27.14 3.70 9.59
CA LYS A 176 27.91 4.47 8.58
C LYS A 176 28.61 3.58 7.53
N SER A 177 29.23 2.47 7.95
CA SER A 177 29.95 1.55 7.06
C SER A 177 29.06 0.79 6.08
N GLU A 178 27.76 0.64 6.40
CA GLU A 178 26.80 -0.15 5.62
C GLU A 178 25.89 0.74 4.74
N LYS A 179 26.06 2.08 4.78
CA LYS A 179 25.21 3.03 4.02
C LYS A 179 25.25 2.83 2.51
N ASN A 180 26.35 2.34 1.97
CA ASN A 180 26.49 2.04 0.54
C ASN A 180 25.48 1.00 0.04
N LEU A 181 24.96 0.14 0.92
CA LEU A 181 23.91 -0.84 0.59
C LEU A 181 22.57 -0.19 0.20
N PHE A 182 22.39 1.09 0.54
CA PHE A 182 21.14 1.83 0.37
C PHE A 182 21.24 3.01 -0.59
N LEU A 183 22.46 3.39 -1.00
CA LEU A 183 22.67 4.50 -1.92
C LEU A 183 22.11 4.17 -3.28
N PHE A 184 21.20 5.01 -3.75
CA PHE A 184 20.64 4.94 -5.09
C PHE A 184 21.29 5.99 -5.99
N GLU A 185 21.59 5.60 -7.24
CA GLU A 185 22.16 6.50 -8.24
C GLU A 185 21.26 7.74 -8.43
N GLY A 186 21.81 8.92 -8.17
CA GLY A 186 21.11 10.20 -8.27
C GLY A 186 20.46 10.70 -6.96
N ILE A 187 20.44 9.93 -5.87
CA ILE A 187 20.00 10.41 -4.55
C ILE A 187 21.23 10.65 -3.67
N LYS A 188 21.49 11.93 -3.35
CA LYS A 188 22.56 12.30 -2.41
C LYS A 188 22.19 11.88 -0.99
N SER A 189 23.18 11.55 -0.15
CA SER A 189 22.99 11.15 1.26
C SER A 189 22.12 12.12 2.07
N ARG A 190 22.29 13.43 1.87
CA ARG A 190 21.49 14.48 2.54
C ARG A 190 20.01 14.44 2.15
N ASN A 191 19.68 13.96 0.95
CA ASN A 191 18.31 13.92 0.45
C ASN A 191 17.46 12.89 1.21
N TYR A 192 18.06 11.82 1.76
CA TYR A 192 17.32 10.84 2.55
C TYR A 192 16.69 11.44 3.82
N ILE A 193 17.35 12.43 4.45
CA ILE A 193 16.77 13.14 5.60
C ILE A 193 15.53 13.93 5.14
N TRP A 194 15.66 14.70 4.06
CA TRP A 194 14.54 15.47 3.50
C TRP A 194 13.38 14.59 3.06
N LEU A 195 13.66 13.49 2.36
CA LEU A 195 12.65 12.53 1.92
C LEU A 195 11.95 11.87 3.12
N PHE A 196 12.70 11.50 4.16
CA PHE A 196 12.13 10.96 5.39
C PHE A 196 11.20 11.96 6.08
N LEU A 197 11.62 13.22 6.23
CA LEU A 197 10.80 14.26 6.85
C LEU A 197 9.54 14.56 6.04
N LEU A 198 9.67 14.74 4.73
CA LEU A 198 8.54 14.96 3.81
C LEU A 198 7.53 13.83 3.90
N THR A 199 7.98 12.58 3.72
CA THR A 199 7.07 11.43 3.73
C THR A 199 6.48 11.16 5.11
N THR A 200 7.22 11.42 6.20
CA THR A 200 6.68 11.33 7.58
C THR A 200 5.57 12.35 7.80
N PHE A 201 5.78 13.60 7.39
CA PHE A 201 4.76 14.64 7.47
C PHE A 201 3.51 14.24 6.70
N ILE A 202 3.66 13.81 5.44
CA ILE A 202 2.52 13.49 4.59
C ILE A 202 1.76 12.25 5.08
N LEU A 203 2.47 11.16 5.39
CA LEU A 203 1.84 9.88 5.74
C LEU A 203 1.19 9.88 7.12
N TYR A 204 1.72 10.63 8.09
CA TYR A 204 1.26 10.55 9.47
C TYR A 204 0.56 11.83 9.95
N PHE A 205 1.00 13.00 9.51
CA PHE A 205 0.39 14.27 9.91
C PHE A 205 -0.70 14.69 8.93
N ALA A 206 -0.34 14.99 7.67
CA ALA A 206 -1.33 15.47 6.69
C ALA A 206 -2.46 14.46 6.43
N THR A 207 -2.13 13.16 6.43
CA THR A 207 -3.12 12.09 6.25
C THR A 207 -4.04 11.89 7.46
N ALA A 208 -3.55 12.20 8.67
CA ALA A 208 -4.25 12.02 9.95
C ALA A 208 -5.07 10.72 10.08
N SER A 209 -4.55 9.60 9.54
CA SER A 209 -5.27 8.31 9.49
C SER A 209 -4.72 7.32 10.49
N LYS A 210 -5.62 6.74 11.31
CA LYS A 210 -5.35 5.62 12.22
C LYS A 210 -4.62 4.47 11.50
N GLY A 211 -5.06 4.14 10.29
CA GLY A 211 -4.50 3.07 9.49
C GLY A 211 -3.08 3.34 8.97
N PHE A 212 -2.78 4.59 8.60
CA PHE A 212 -1.42 4.98 8.21
C PHE A 212 -0.50 5.00 9.43
N MET A 213 -0.98 5.53 10.55
CA MET A 213 -0.26 5.52 11.83
C MET A 213 0.09 4.10 12.27
N LEU A 214 -0.83 3.13 12.11
CA LEU A 214 -0.57 1.71 12.37
C LEU A 214 0.59 1.17 11.53
N SER A 215 0.69 1.54 10.24
CA SER A 215 1.83 1.17 9.41
C SER A 215 3.14 1.74 9.96
N GLY A 216 3.11 2.99 10.44
CA GLY A 216 4.27 3.63 11.05
C GLY A 216 4.73 2.87 12.29
N VAL A 217 3.81 2.61 13.22
CA VAL A 217 4.09 1.83 14.44
C VAL A 217 4.69 0.47 14.09
N PHE A 218 4.10 -0.25 13.14
CA PHE A 218 4.64 -1.55 12.69
C PHE A 218 6.10 -1.43 12.22
N TYR A 219 6.40 -0.50 11.31
CA TYR A 219 7.76 -0.35 10.79
C TYR A 219 8.75 0.19 11.83
N PHE A 220 8.30 1.06 12.73
CA PHE A 220 9.11 1.54 13.85
C PHE A 220 9.55 0.41 14.77
N LEU A 221 8.72 -0.63 14.96
CA LEU A 221 9.07 -1.80 15.75
C LEU A 221 9.93 -2.80 14.95
N VAL A 222 9.55 -3.08 13.71
CA VAL A 222 10.16 -4.17 12.93
C VAL A 222 11.54 -3.79 12.37
N LEU A 223 11.70 -2.60 11.78
CA LEU A 223 12.94 -2.26 11.05
C LEU A 223 14.18 -2.21 11.95
N PRO A 224 14.14 -1.67 13.18
CA PRO A 224 15.28 -1.74 14.09
C PRO A 224 15.65 -3.19 14.43
N VAL A 225 14.67 -4.07 14.66
CA VAL A 225 14.92 -5.50 14.92
C VAL A 225 15.62 -6.15 13.71
N LEU A 226 15.18 -5.86 12.50
CA LEU A 226 15.82 -6.38 11.28
C LEU A 226 17.25 -5.88 11.09
N LEU A 227 17.52 -4.63 11.45
CA LEU A 227 18.84 -4.01 11.27
C LEU A 227 19.83 -4.37 12.40
N TYR A 228 19.34 -4.50 13.62
CA TYR A 228 20.16 -4.58 14.84
C TYR A 228 20.02 -5.86 15.63
N GLY A 229 18.99 -6.70 15.40
CA GLY A 229 18.71 -7.88 16.22
C GLY A 229 19.92 -8.80 16.42
N LYS A 230 20.70 -9.09 15.36
CA LYS A 230 21.94 -9.90 15.49
C LYS A 230 23.02 -9.23 16.34
N LYS A 231 23.16 -7.91 16.23
CA LYS A 231 24.16 -7.14 16.98
C LYS A 231 23.76 -7.02 18.45
N MET A 232 22.47 -6.85 18.73
CA MET A 232 21.92 -6.83 20.09
C MET A 232 22.08 -8.18 20.81
N VAL A 233 21.76 -9.29 20.15
CA VAL A 233 21.94 -10.64 20.72
C VAL A 233 23.41 -10.95 21.02
N SER A 234 24.35 -10.33 20.30
CA SER A 234 25.79 -10.46 20.54
C SER A 234 26.36 -9.38 21.49
N GLY A 235 25.51 -8.62 22.18
CA GLY A 235 25.92 -7.61 23.16
C GLY A 235 26.53 -6.33 22.57
N LYS A 236 26.49 -6.15 21.24
CA LYS A 236 27.08 -5.00 20.55
C LYS A 236 25.99 -3.99 20.17
N MET A 237 25.77 -2.97 21.00
CA MET A 237 24.86 -1.87 20.65
C MET A 237 25.57 -0.83 19.78
N SER A 238 24.92 -0.42 18.68
CA SER A 238 25.41 0.68 17.86
C SER A 238 24.97 2.04 18.45
N PRO A 239 25.79 3.10 18.35
CA PRO A 239 25.36 4.46 18.70
C PRO A 239 24.12 4.92 17.91
N SER A 240 23.95 4.41 16.68
CA SER A 240 22.78 4.67 15.84
C SER A 240 21.47 4.14 16.45
N PHE A 241 21.51 3.08 17.26
CA PHE A 241 20.33 2.59 17.96
C PHE A 241 19.92 3.52 19.12
N PHE A 242 20.90 4.08 19.84
CA PHE A 242 20.60 5.08 20.88
C PHE A 242 19.98 6.34 20.27
N LEU A 243 20.55 6.86 19.18
CA LEU A 243 19.97 7.99 18.44
C LEU A 243 18.55 7.71 17.95
N PHE A 244 18.26 6.46 17.60
CA PHE A 244 16.92 6.04 17.22
C PHE A 244 15.93 6.10 18.39
N ILE A 245 16.32 5.68 19.60
CA ILE A 245 15.47 5.82 20.80
C ILE A 245 15.17 7.29 21.07
N VAL A 246 16.19 8.15 21.01
CA VAL A 246 16.02 9.61 21.19
C VAL A 246 15.05 10.17 20.14
N PHE A 247 15.17 9.73 18.89
CA PHE A 247 14.25 10.12 17.82
C PHE A 247 12.80 9.68 18.12
N ILE A 248 12.57 8.46 18.61
CA ILE A 248 11.23 8.01 19.00
C ILE A 248 10.64 8.91 20.08
N LEU A 249 11.41 9.22 21.12
CA LEU A 249 10.94 10.09 22.20
C LEU A 249 10.55 11.48 21.68
N LEU A 250 11.30 12.00 20.71
CA LEU A 250 10.97 13.26 20.04
C LEU A 250 9.66 13.14 19.23
N VAL A 251 9.46 12.06 18.48
CA VAL A 251 8.21 11.82 17.74
C VAL A 251 7.02 11.73 18.70
N ILE A 252 7.15 11.00 19.81
CA ILE A 252 6.11 10.91 20.84
C ILE A 252 5.81 12.32 21.40
N GLY A 253 6.85 13.09 21.72
CA GLY A 253 6.69 14.47 22.17
C GLY A 253 5.92 15.33 21.17
N VAL A 254 6.24 15.26 19.88
CA VAL A 254 5.52 15.96 18.81
C VAL A 254 4.06 15.49 18.74
N LEU A 255 3.80 14.18 18.77
CA LEU A 255 2.42 13.66 18.72
C LEU A 255 1.58 14.16 19.90
N VAL A 256 2.16 14.27 21.09
CA VAL A 256 1.48 14.79 22.28
C VAL A 256 1.25 16.31 22.16
N VAL A 257 2.28 17.08 21.81
CA VAL A 257 2.20 18.56 21.76
C VAL A 257 1.21 19.04 20.69
N PHE A 258 1.12 18.35 19.56
CA PHE A 258 0.22 18.73 18.45
C PHE A 258 -1.13 18.01 18.49
N ASP A 259 -1.46 17.32 19.58
CA ASP A 259 -2.72 16.57 19.76
C ASP A 259 -2.98 15.46 18.71
N TYR A 260 -1.91 14.93 18.11
CA TYR A 260 -1.95 13.76 17.24
C TYR A 260 -1.93 12.44 18.03
N SER A 261 -1.68 12.49 19.35
CA SER A 261 -1.71 11.32 20.23
C SER A 261 -3.08 10.61 20.22
N ASN A 262 -4.16 11.36 20.01
CA ASN A 262 -5.53 10.85 19.87
C ASN A 262 -5.70 9.85 18.72
N ILE A 263 -4.94 9.99 17.63
CA ILE A 263 -4.96 9.03 16.51
C ILE A 263 -4.43 7.66 16.96
N VAL A 264 -3.46 7.66 17.87
CA VAL A 264 -2.84 6.45 18.40
C VAL A 264 -3.72 5.83 19.49
N THR A 265 -4.17 6.63 20.46
CA THR A 265 -4.97 6.14 21.60
C THR A 265 -6.35 5.68 21.17
N LYS A 266 -7.00 6.36 20.23
CA LYS A 266 -8.32 5.99 19.69
C LYS A 266 -8.25 5.05 18.49
N MET A 267 -7.09 4.44 18.21
CA MET A 267 -6.89 3.61 17.01
C MET A 267 -7.89 2.45 16.95
N PHE A 268 -8.13 1.80 18.08
CA PHE A 268 -9.06 0.67 18.24
C PHE A 268 -10.13 0.90 19.31
N ASP A 269 -10.34 2.17 19.69
CA ASP A 269 -11.35 2.53 20.69
C ASP A 269 -12.75 2.31 20.11
N SER A 270 -13.61 1.60 20.84
CA SER A 270 -15.00 1.33 20.46
C SER A 270 -15.92 2.53 20.60
N GLU A 271 -15.55 3.54 21.40
CA GLU A 271 -16.34 4.76 21.59
C GLU A 271 -16.14 5.77 20.45
N ASP A 272 -15.09 5.64 19.65
CA ASP A 272 -14.90 6.44 18.44
C ASP A 272 -15.95 6.08 17.38
N SER A 273 -16.66 7.09 16.87
CA SER A 273 -17.79 6.91 15.93
C SER A 273 -17.45 6.08 14.70
N SER A 274 -16.25 6.24 14.14
CA SER A 274 -15.80 5.49 12.97
C SER A 274 -15.55 4.02 13.31
N ASN A 275 -15.02 3.74 14.50
CA ASN A 275 -14.77 2.37 14.97
C ASN A 275 -16.04 1.67 15.44
N ALA A 276 -16.95 2.36 16.13
CA ALA A 276 -18.24 1.82 16.55
C ALA A 276 -19.02 1.22 15.36
N LEU A 277 -19.04 1.94 14.24
CA LEU A 277 -19.67 1.46 13.01
C LEU A 277 -18.95 0.23 12.40
N ARG A 278 -17.61 0.17 12.50
CA ARG A 278 -16.83 -1.01 12.09
C ARG A 278 -17.12 -2.22 12.96
N TYR A 279 -17.22 -2.05 14.28
CA TYR A 279 -17.54 -3.15 15.19
C TYR A 279 -18.96 -3.66 14.97
N LEU A 280 -19.92 -2.77 14.73
CA LEU A 280 -21.28 -3.16 14.33
C LEU A 280 -21.25 -3.97 13.03
N GLN A 281 -20.57 -3.47 12.00
CA GLN A 281 -20.39 -4.17 10.73
C GLN A 281 -19.70 -5.53 10.90
N LEU A 282 -18.71 -5.64 11.79
CA LEU A 282 -17.99 -6.88 12.06
C LEU A 282 -18.95 -7.99 12.52
N THR A 283 -19.88 -7.68 13.43
CA THR A 283 -20.86 -8.65 13.94
C THR A 283 -21.70 -9.23 12.80
N TYR A 284 -22.29 -8.38 11.95
CA TYR A 284 -23.08 -8.85 10.82
C TYR A 284 -22.27 -9.64 9.78
N ILE A 285 -21.00 -9.28 9.53
CA ILE A 285 -20.17 -10.05 8.60
C ILE A 285 -19.88 -11.44 9.16
N VAL A 286 -19.46 -11.51 10.44
CA VAL A 286 -19.06 -12.78 11.07
C VAL A 286 -20.20 -13.79 11.04
N ASP A 287 -21.42 -13.35 11.30
CA ASP A 287 -22.62 -14.20 11.30
C ASP A 287 -22.99 -14.71 9.90
N ASP A 288 -22.52 -14.05 8.82
CA ASP A 288 -22.82 -14.42 7.43
C ASP A 288 -21.64 -15.09 6.68
N ILE A 289 -20.51 -15.35 7.35
CA ILE A 289 -19.37 -16.06 6.73
C ILE A 289 -19.73 -17.53 6.47
N THR A 290 -19.30 -18.03 5.30
CA THR A 290 -19.41 -19.44 4.92
C THR A 290 -18.05 -20.02 4.53
N ILE A 291 -17.90 -21.35 4.58
CA ILE A 291 -16.63 -22.03 4.30
C ILE A 291 -16.11 -21.73 2.88
N LEU A 292 -16.99 -21.75 1.88
CA LEU A 292 -16.64 -21.45 0.48
C LEU A 292 -16.67 -19.94 0.17
N GLY A 293 -17.19 -19.14 1.10
CA GLY A 293 -17.47 -17.72 0.86
C GLY A 293 -18.76 -17.52 0.07
N LYS A 294 -19.29 -16.29 0.15
CA LYS A 294 -20.52 -15.89 -0.54
C LYS A 294 -20.30 -15.47 -1.99
N GLY A 295 -19.05 -15.44 -2.46
CA GLY A 295 -18.67 -14.96 -3.78
C GLY A 295 -18.67 -13.44 -3.87
N LEU A 296 -18.09 -12.92 -4.96
CA LEU A 296 -18.03 -11.49 -5.21
C LEU A 296 -19.42 -10.89 -5.38
N GLY A 297 -19.56 -9.62 -5.02
CA GLY A 297 -20.84 -8.90 -5.14
C GLY A 297 -21.90 -9.28 -4.12
N ALA A 298 -21.61 -10.22 -3.20
CA ALA A 298 -22.49 -10.51 -2.08
C ALA A 298 -22.71 -9.26 -1.23
N ILE A 299 -23.92 -9.06 -0.72
CA ILE A 299 -24.24 -8.02 0.27
C ILE A 299 -24.27 -8.65 1.67
N ILE A 300 -24.17 -7.82 2.72
CA ILE A 300 -24.43 -8.29 4.09
C ILE A 300 -25.93 -8.13 4.34
N PRO A 301 -26.64 -9.18 4.76
CA PRO A 301 -28.05 -9.06 5.12
C PRO A 301 -28.26 -8.01 6.22
N ASN A 302 -29.26 -7.13 6.05
CA ASN A 302 -29.66 -6.11 7.03
C ASN A 302 -28.61 -5.04 7.37
N PHE A 303 -27.53 -4.95 6.59
CA PHE A 303 -26.51 -3.92 6.77
C PHE A 303 -26.07 -3.38 5.41
N SER A 304 -26.44 -2.12 5.13
CA SER A 304 -25.87 -1.35 4.02
C SER A 304 -25.33 -0.03 4.56
N ARG A 305 -24.14 0.34 4.10
CA ARG A 305 -23.54 1.65 4.41
C ARG A 305 -23.83 2.68 3.31
N SER A 306 -24.09 2.21 2.10
CA SER A 306 -24.32 3.04 0.93
C SER A 306 -25.23 2.26 -0.01
N ASP A 307 -26.36 2.86 -0.34
CA ASP A 307 -27.34 2.26 -1.26
C ASP A 307 -26.76 2.07 -2.67
N GLU A 308 -25.75 2.87 -3.03
CA GLU A 308 -25.05 2.79 -4.33
C GLU A 308 -23.98 1.69 -4.36
N ALA A 309 -23.50 1.22 -3.20
CA ALA A 309 -22.39 0.27 -3.09
C ALA A 309 -22.58 -0.74 -1.93
N GLU A 310 -23.76 -1.36 -1.86
CA GLU A 310 -24.17 -2.30 -0.79
C GLU A 310 -23.20 -3.46 -0.56
N TYR A 311 -22.38 -3.81 -1.56
CA TYR A 311 -21.42 -4.92 -1.51
C TYR A 311 -20.06 -4.54 -0.87
N GLY A 312 -19.81 -3.24 -0.67
CA GLY A 312 -18.53 -2.68 -0.24
C GLY A 312 -18.51 -2.32 1.25
N PHE A 313 -17.48 -2.78 1.97
CA PHE A 313 -17.35 -2.60 3.42
C PHE A 313 -15.93 -2.16 3.79
N GLU A 314 -15.79 -1.41 4.90
CA GLU A 314 -14.50 -0.83 5.32
C GLU A 314 -13.50 -1.86 5.84
N LEU A 315 -14.00 -2.92 6.48
CA LEU A 315 -13.20 -4.02 7.02
C LEU A 315 -12.70 -4.95 5.90
N SER A 316 -11.78 -4.46 5.07
CA SER A 316 -11.33 -5.15 3.84
C SER A 316 -10.91 -6.60 4.07
N TYR A 317 -10.18 -6.88 5.16
CA TYR A 317 -9.70 -8.24 5.43
C TYR A 317 -10.83 -9.21 5.78
N ILE A 318 -11.77 -8.78 6.60
CA ILE A 318 -12.95 -9.59 6.95
C ILE A 318 -13.86 -9.74 5.72
N ASN A 319 -13.96 -8.68 4.91
CA ASN A 319 -14.66 -8.72 3.63
C ASN A 319 -14.08 -9.79 2.68
N LEU A 320 -12.74 -9.94 2.62
CA LEU A 320 -12.14 -11.04 1.85
C LEU A 320 -12.57 -12.42 2.35
N ILE A 321 -12.61 -12.62 3.68
CA ILE A 321 -13.07 -13.90 4.26
C ILE A 321 -14.54 -14.14 3.91
N HIS A 322 -15.39 -13.11 3.98
CA HIS A 322 -16.79 -13.19 3.59
C HIS A 322 -16.98 -13.60 2.13
N LYS A 323 -16.23 -12.98 1.20
CA LYS A 323 -16.36 -13.28 -0.24
C LYS A 323 -15.73 -14.60 -0.65
N PHE A 324 -14.54 -14.92 -0.13
CA PHE A 324 -13.73 -16.03 -0.62
C PHE A 324 -13.68 -17.24 0.33
N GLY A 325 -14.21 -17.12 1.56
CA GLY A 325 -14.18 -18.18 2.56
C GLY A 325 -12.74 -18.62 2.88
N ILE A 326 -12.51 -19.92 2.95
CA ILE A 326 -11.19 -20.52 3.22
C ILE A 326 -10.14 -20.13 2.18
N PHE A 327 -10.54 -19.81 0.95
CA PHE A 327 -9.61 -19.41 -0.11
C PHE A 327 -9.01 -18.00 0.13
N ALA A 328 -9.59 -17.19 1.02
CA ALA A 328 -8.96 -15.96 1.49
C ALA A 328 -7.58 -16.21 2.13
N CYS A 329 -7.36 -17.39 2.73
CA CYS A 329 -6.07 -17.77 3.32
C CYS A 329 -4.93 -17.74 2.30
N VAL A 330 -5.19 -18.03 1.03
CA VAL A 330 -4.18 -17.95 -0.05
C VAL A 330 -3.69 -16.50 -0.22
N LEU A 331 -4.62 -15.54 -0.16
CA LEU A 331 -4.29 -14.11 -0.27
C LEU A 331 -3.44 -13.66 0.91
N PHE A 332 -3.82 -14.04 2.13
CA PHE A 332 -3.08 -13.71 3.34
C PHE A 332 -1.69 -14.34 3.35
N PHE A 333 -1.59 -15.61 2.97
CA PHE A 333 -0.31 -16.30 2.85
C PHE A 333 0.62 -15.60 1.87
N ASN A 334 0.10 -15.17 0.72
CA ASN A 334 0.90 -14.46 -0.27
C ASN A 334 1.46 -13.13 0.27
N TRP A 335 0.65 -12.30 0.92
CA TRP A 335 1.13 -11.06 1.52
C TRP A 335 2.13 -11.32 2.66
N ALA A 336 1.86 -12.30 3.51
CA ALA A 336 2.75 -12.72 4.57
C ALA A 336 4.09 -13.20 4.01
N TYR A 337 4.09 -13.97 2.91
CA TYR A 337 5.30 -14.40 2.23
C TYR A 337 6.15 -13.22 1.74
N VAL A 338 5.54 -12.20 1.12
CA VAL A 338 6.29 -11.01 0.65
C VAL A 338 6.97 -10.30 1.83
N LEU A 339 6.21 -10.01 2.90
CA LEU A 339 6.74 -9.37 4.10
C LEU A 339 7.86 -10.21 4.74
N PHE A 340 7.62 -11.50 4.93
CA PHE A 340 8.57 -12.41 5.57
C PHE A 340 9.87 -12.53 4.76
N LYS A 341 9.77 -12.75 3.44
CA LYS A 341 10.94 -12.88 2.56
C LYS A 341 11.76 -11.60 2.50
N ALA A 342 11.09 -10.44 2.41
CA ALA A 342 11.77 -9.14 2.42
C ALA A 342 12.47 -8.88 3.75
N SER A 343 11.80 -9.15 4.88
CA SER A 343 12.39 -9.04 6.22
C SER A 343 13.59 -9.96 6.40
N LEU A 344 13.50 -11.23 5.98
CA LEU A 344 14.58 -12.20 6.06
C LEU A 344 15.80 -11.74 5.26
N ASN A 345 15.59 -11.24 4.05
CA ASN A 345 16.65 -10.68 3.22
C ASN A 345 17.37 -9.51 3.90
N VAL A 346 16.63 -8.56 4.47
CA VAL A 346 17.20 -7.43 5.23
C VAL A 346 18.02 -7.92 6.44
N TYR A 347 17.46 -8.84 7.21
CA TYR A 347 18.10 -9.42 8.41
C TYR A 347 19.39 -10.19 8.08
N HIS A 348 19.44 -10.85 6.92
CA HIS A 348 20.63 -11.55 6.42
C HIS A 348 21.52 -10.72 5.49
N ARG A 349 21.26 -9.42 5.33
CA ARG A 349 22.02 -8.51 4.46
C ARG A 349 22.07 -8.95 2.99
N LYS A 350 21.04 -9.66 2.51
CA LYS A 350 20.89 -10.09 1.11
C LYS A 350 19.98 -9.13 0.37
N ASN A 351 20.44 -8.57 -0.75
CA ASN A 351 19.63 -7.69 -1.61
C ASN A 351 18.84 -6.64 -0.80
N VAL A 352 19.53 -5.95 0.11
CA VAL A 352 18.90 -5.15 1.17
C VAL A 352 18.09 -4.00 0.59
N PHE A 353 18.62 -3.30 -0.40
CA PHE A 353 17.94 -2.18 -1.07
C PHE A 353 16.56 -2.59 -1.61
N ASN A 354 16.52 -3.62 -2.47
CA ASN A 354 15.28 -4.08 -3.09
C ASN A 354 14.30 -4.63 -2.05
N SER A 355 14.79 -5.33 -1.03
CA SER A 355 13.95 -5.89 0.02
C SER A 355 13.34 -4.80 0.91
N SER A 356 14.10 -3.74 1.21
CA SER A 356 13.61 -2.57 1.95
C SER A 356 12.53 -1.82 1.18
N LEU A 357 12.76 -1.62 -0.12
CA LEU A 357 11.77 -1.01 -1.01
C LEU A 357 10.51 -1.88 -1.14
N SER A 358 10.68 -3.21 -1.19
CA SER A 358 9.57 -4.17 -1.19
C SER A 358 8.74 -4.10 0.10
N LEU A 359 9.37 -3.96 1.27
CA LEU A 359 8.67 -3.71 2.53
C LEU A 359 7.84 -2.43 2.41
N GLY A 360 8.43 -1.32 1.98
CA GLY A 360 7.69 -0.07 1.78
C GLY A 360 6.51 -0.19 0.82
N CYS A 361 6.64 -0.96 -0.27
CA CYS A 361 5.52 -1.26 -1.18
C CYS A 361 4.35 -2.00 -0.50
N MET A 362 4.60 -2.72 0.58
CA MET A 362 3.57 -3.43 1.36
C MET A 362 2.95 -2.57 2.48
N GLY A 363 3.38 -1.31 2.63
CA GLY A 363 2.86 -0.42 3.67
C GLY A 363 1.35 -0.17 3.61
N TYR A 364 0.72 -0.29 2.43
CA TYR A 364 -0.72 -0.13 2.26
C TYR A 364 -1.58 -1.19 2.99
N LEU A 365 -0.99 -2.33 3.38
CA LEU A 365 -1.71 -3.39 4.08
C LEU A 365 -2.30 -2.89 5.40
N PHE A 366 -1.57 -2.08 6.16
CA PHE A 366 -2.03 -1.58 7.45
C PHE A 366 -3.21 -0.62 7.35
N PRO A 367 -3.19 0.44 6.51
CA PRO A 367 -4.35 1.29 6.35
C PRO A 367 -5.57 0.57 5.76
N SER A 368 -5.36 -0.53 5.04
CA SER A 368 -6.45 -1.35 4.51
C SER A 368 -7.26 -2.10 5.59
N ALA A 369 -6.79 -2.14 6.85
CA ALA A 369 -7.53 -2.79 7.94
C ALA A 369 -8.86 -2.10 8.26
N GLY A 370 -8.91 -0.77 8.15
CA GLY A 370 -10.10 0.04 8.39
C GLY A 370 -10.55 0.86 7.18
N ASN A 371 -9.99 0.61 5.99
CA ASN A 371 -10.33 1.34 4.77
C ASN A 371 -10.37 0.36 3.57
N PRO A 372 -11.26 0.58 2.58
CA PRO A 372 -11.42 -0.30 1.41
C PRO A 372 -10.33 -0.09 0.34
N LEU A 373 -9.04 -0.12 0.74
CA LEU A 373 -7.90 0.21 -0.13
C LEU A 373 -7.21 -1.02 -0.71
N LEU A 374 -7.44 -2.19 -0.12
CA LEU A 374 -6.59 -3.37 -0.29
C LEU A 374 -6.43 -3.81 -1.74
N MET A 375 -7.50 -3.65 -2.54
CA MET A 375 -7.55 -3.98 -3.97
C MET A 375 -7.68 -2.74 -4.84
N HIS A 376 -7.28 -1.56 -4.36
CA HIS A 376 -7.15 -0.40 -5.21
C HIS A 376 -6.01 -0.63 -6.23
N PRO A 377 -6.15 -0.20 -7.51
CA PRO A 377 -5.13 -0.40 -8.53
C PRO A 377 -3.71 0.00 -8.11
N ALA A 378 -3.55 1.18 -7.51
CA ALA A 378 -2.25 1.64 -7.02
C ALA A 378 -1.63 0.67 -5.98
N CYS A 379 -2.43 0.17 -5.03
CA CYS A 379 -1.97 -0.76 -4.01
C CYS A 379 -1.58 -2.12 -4.58
N VAL A 380 -2.35 -2.66 -5.52
CA VAL A 380 -2.03 -3.91 -6.21
C VAL A 380 -0.76 -3.77 -7.06
N ILE A 381 -0.58 -2.63 -7.72
CA ILE A 381 0.66 -2.32 -8.45
C ILE A 381 1.86 -2.26 -7.51
N LEU A 382 1.73 -1.65 -6.33
CA LEU A 382 2.79 -1.66 -5.32
C LEU A 382 3.17 -3.09 -4.92
N ASN A 383 2.20 -3.97 -4.70
CA ASN A 383 2.48 -5.39 -4.44
C ASN A 383 3.18 -6.07 -5.63
N CYS A 384 2.75 -5.80 -6.87
CA CYS A 384 3.44 -6.29 -8.08
C CYS A 384 4.90 -5.83 -8.13
N ILE A 385 5.18 -4.57 -7.77
CA ILE A 385 6.53 -4.02 -7.69
C ILE A 385 7.32 -4.71 -6.57
N ALA A 386 6.73 -4.94 -5.39
CA ALA A 386 7.37 -5.66 -4.29
C ALA A 386 7.82 -7.08 -4.72
N LEU A 387 6.92 -7.83 -5.34
CA LEU A 387 7.22 -9.16 -5.88
C LEU A 387 8.33 -9.08 -6.94
N TYR A 388 8.28 -8.09 -7.83
CA TYR A 388 9.28 -7.92 -8.88
C TYR A 388 10.67 -7.57 -8.33
N LEU A 389 10.75 -6.77 -7.28
CA LEU A 389 11.98 -6.40 -6.60
C LEU A 389 12.60 -7.61 -5.89
N LEU A 390 11.79 -8.41 -5.18
CA LEU A 390 12.23 -9.67 -4.56
C LEU A 390 12.59 -10.75 -5.59
N ARG A 391 12.06 -10.64 -6.81
CA ARG A 391 12.46 -11.48 -7.96
C ARG A 391 13.85 -11.11 -8.46
N LYS A 392 14.30 -9.85 -8.36
CA LYS A 392 15.66 -9.45 -8.77
C LYS A 392 16.68 -9.97 -7.73
N LYS A 393 17.87 -10.36 -8.21
CA LYS A 393 18.97 -10.76 -7.31
C LYS A 393 19.67 -9.53 -6.78
#